data_AF-A0ABD2JHI5-F1
#
_entry.id   AF-A0ABD2JHI5-F1
#
_cell.length_a   1.000
_cell.length_b   1.000
_cell.length_c   1.000
_cell.angle_alpha   90.00
_cell.angle_beta   90.00
_cell.angle_gamma   90.00
#
_symmetry.space_group_name_H-M   'P 1'
#
loop_
_entity.id
_entity.type
_entity.pdbx_description
1 polymer ?
#
loop_
_entity_poly.entity_id
_entity_poly.type
_entity_poly.pdbx_seq_one_letter_code
_entity_poly.pdbx_strand_id
1 'polypeptide(L)' 'MDVRIHPFEDANGRTRVLMNMVLKRRGWRPVVLEETFRQVYNEQIINNDIVLFAQEITRLVNNENEPGSSNMNLA' A
#
# COMPACT_ATOMS: atom_id res chain seq x y z
N MET A 1 -23.63 -9.18 -0.44
CA MET A 1 -22.52 -9.80 -1.18
C MET A 1 -21.65 -8.67 -1.69
N ASP A 2 -20.57 -8.36 -0.97
CA ASP A 2 -19.62 -7.35 -1.44
C ASP A 2 -18.85 -7.92 -2.62
N VAL A 3 -19.14 -7.43 -3.83
CA VAL A 3 -18.46 -7.84 -5.06
C VAL A 3 -17.07 -7.23 -5.04
N ARG A 4 -16.06 -7.99 -4.61
CA ARG A 4 -14.65 -7.63 -4.80
C ARG A 4 -14.30 -7.79 -6.27
N ILE A 5 -13.85 -6.70 -6.89
CA ILE A 5 -13.47 -6.69 -8.30
C ILE A 5 -12.11 -7.40 -8.43
N HIS A 6 -12.08 -8.56 -9.08
CA HIS A 6 -10.88 -9.33 -9.43
C HIS A 6 -10.84 -9.52 -10.95
N PRO A 7 -10.53 -8.46 -11.72
CA PRO A 7 -10.80 -8.40 -13.15
C PRO A 7 -9.82 -9.20 -14.01
N PHE A 8 -8.69 -9.62 -13.45
CA PHE A 8 -7.66 -10.39 -14.16
C PHE A 8 -7.53 -11.79 -13.56
N GLU A 9 -7.05 -12.75 -14.35
CA GLU A 9 -6.78 -14.13 -13.87
C GLU A 9 -5.66 -14.17 -12.82
N ASP A 10 -4.65 -13.30 -12.96
CA ASP A 10 -3.55 -13.11 -12.01
C ASP A 10 -3.13 -11.63 -11.95
N ALA A 11 -2.23 -11.29 -11.03
CA ALA A 11 -1.59 -9.99 -10.89
C ALA A 11 -2.53 -8.84 -10.47
N ASN A 12 -3.71 -9.12 -9.94
CA ASN A 12 -4.63 -8.10 -9.41
C ASN A 12 -3.99 -7.24 -8.31
N GLY A 13 -3.03 -7.79 -7.55
CA GLY A 13 -2.24 -7.03 -6.58
C GLY A 13 -1.33 -5.96 -7.21
N ARG A 14 -1.00 -6.06 -8.51
CA ARG A 14 -0.25 -5.02 -9.24
C ARG A 14 -1.11 -3.82 -9.62
N THR A 15 -2.43 -3.88 -9.41
CA THR A 15 -3.32 -2.70 -9.51
C THR A 15 -2.90 -1.56 -8.56
N ARG A 16 -2.06 -1.84 -7.56
CA ARG A 16 -1.36 -0.81 -6.77
C ARG A 16 -0.57 0.18 -7.63
N VAL A 17 -0.07 -0.23 -8.80
CA VAL A 17 0.59 0.68 -9.76
C VAL A 17 -0.39 1.74 -10.26
N LEU A 18 -1.64 1.35 -10.54
CA LEU A 18 -2.69 2.29 -10.93
C LEU A 18 -3.06 3.23 -9.77
N MET A 19 -3.17 2.70 -8.55
CA MET A 19 -3.37 3.53 -7.35
C MET A 19 -2.25 4.58 -7.22
N ASN A 20 -0.99 4.15 -7.28
CA ASN A 20 0.16 5.05 -7.20
C ASN A 20 0.20 6.07 -8.34
N MET A 21 -0.21 5.68 -9.55
CA MET A 21 -0.35 6.61 -10.68
C MET A 21 -1.40 7.69 -10.42
N VAL A 22 -2.56 7.33 -9.85
CA VAL A 22 -3.61 8.28 -9.47
C VAL A 22 -3.14 9.22 -8.36
N LEU A 23 -2.46 8.70 -7.34
CA LEU A 23 -1.87 9.50 -6.27
C LEU A 23 -0.90 10.55 -6.85
N LYS A 24 0.04 10.11 -7.69
CA LYS A 24 1.00 11.01 -8.36
C LYS A 24 0.32 12.10 -9.18
N ARG A 25 -0.70 11.74 -9.97
CA ARG A 25 -1.47 12.70 -10.79
C ARG A 25 -2.18 13.76 -9.96
N ARG A 26 -2.50 13.48 -8.70
CA ARG A 26 -3.09 14.42 -7.75
C ARG A 26 -2.06 15.17 -6.90
N GLY A 27 -0.77 15.00 -7.18
CA GLY A 27 0.32 15.61 -6.41
C GLY A 27 0.61 14.91 -5.09
N TRP A 28 0.04 13.72 -4.86
CA TRP A 28 0.28 12.93 -3.65
C TRP A 28 1.43 11.96 -3.88
N ARG A 29 2.16 11.64 -2.82
CA ARG A 29 3.26 10.68 -2.91
C ARG A 29 2.71 9.26 -3.18
N PRO A 30 3.39 8.46 -4.02
CA PRO A 30 3.11 7.03 -4.10
C PRO A 30 3.29 6.37 -2.74
N VAL A 31 2.54 5.31 -2.50
CA VAL A 31 2.74 4.46 -1.32
C VAL A 31 3.54 3.25 -1.76
N VAL A 32 4.72 3.06 -1.16
CA VAL A 32 5.50 1.83 -1.33
C VAL A 32 5.18 0.91 -0.16
N LEU A 33 4.60 -0.25 -0.47
CA LEU A 33 4.38 -1.30 0.53
C LEU A 33 5.61 -2.19 0.55
N GLU A 34 6.34 -2.21 1.67
CA GLU A 34 7.45 -3.13 1.87
C GLU A 34 6.98 -4.59 1.88
N GLU A 35 7.87 -5.52 1.54
CA GLU A 35 7.55 -6.95 1.51
C GLU A 35 7.14 -7.49 2.88
N THR A 36 7.74 -6.96 3.95
CA THR A 36 7.40 -7.25 5.36
C THR A 36 5.93 -6.96 5.67
N PHE A 37 5.33 -5.99 4.99
CA PHE A 37 3.94 -5.58 5.17
C PHE A 37 2.95 -6.38 4.32
N ARG A 38 3.44 -7.23 3.40
CA ARG A 38 2.61 -7.97 2.44
C ARG A 38 1.54 -8.83 3.11
N GLN A 39 1.88 -9.51 4.21
CA GLN A 39 0.95 -10.39 4.90
C GLN A 39 -0.19 -9.58 5.54
N VAL A 40 0.14 -8.55 6.30
CA VAL A 40 -0.83 -7.67 6.98
C VAL A 40 -1.78 -7.01 5.98
N TYR A 41 -1.22 -6.47 4.88
CA TYR A 41 -2.01 -5.92 3.78
C TYR A 41 -3.02 -6.93 3.21
N ASN A 42 -2.57 -8.16 2.92
CA ASN A 42 -3.45 -9.18 2.36
C ASN A 42 -4.57 -9.55 3.33
N GLU A 43 -4.27 -9.70 4.61
CA GLU A 43 -5.26 -9.99 5.65
C GLU A 43 -6.33 -8.90 5.75
N GLN A 44 -5.93 -7.62 5.69
CA GLN A 44 -6.86 -6.49 5.72
C GLN A 44 -7.77 -6.44 4.50
N ILE A 45 -7.21 -6.66 3.30
CA ILE A 45 -8.00 -6.74 2.07
C ILE A 45 -8.95 -7.94 2.13
N ILE A 46 -8.49 -9.08 2.65
CA ILE A 46 -9.30 -10.29 2.83
C ILE A 46 -10.44 -10.06 3.83
N ASN A 47 -10.19 -9.31 4.91
CA ASN A 47 -11.16 -9.03 5.97
C ASN A 47 -12.02 -7.79 5.71
N ASN A 48 -11.75 -7.05 4.62
CA ASN A 48 -12.39 -5.77 4.31
C ASN A 48 -12.17 -4.70 5.40
N ASP A 49 -11.02 -4.73 6.07
CA ASP A 49 -10.68 -3.77 7.13
C ASP A 49 -10.07 -2.49 6.52
N ILE A 50 -10.94 -1.70 5.89
CA ILE A 50 -10.55 -0.48 5.18
C ILE A 50 -10.02 0.59 6.14
N VAL A 51 -10.52 0.62 7.38
CA VAL A 51 -10.09 1.61 8.38
C VAL A 51 -8.65 1.36 8.78
N LEU A 52 -8.30 0.12 9.11
CA LEU A 52 -6.94 -0.24 9.48
C LEU A 52 -5.97 -0.03 8.31
N PHE A 53 -6.36 -0.43 7.10
CA PHE A 53 -5.58 -0.17 5.89
C PHE A 53 -5.31 1.33 5.69
N ALA A 54 -6.31 2.19 5.86
CA ALA A 54 -6.14 3.64 5.69
C ALA A 54 -5.21 4.25 6.76
N GLN A 55 -5.30 3.78 8.01
CA GLN A 55 -4.42 4.21 9.09
C GLN A 55 -2.96 3.86 8.80
N GLU A 56 -2.69 2.66 8.29
CA GLU A 56 -1.34 2.20 7.99
C GLU A 56 -0.74 2.90 6.77
N ILE A 57 -1.53 3.11 5.71
CA ILE A 57 -1.11 3.92 4.56
C ILE A 57 -0.73 5.34 5.03
N THR A 58 -1.53 5.93 5.91
CA THR A 58 -1.25 7.26 6.47
C THR A 58 0.05 7.25 7.27
N ARG A 59 0.29 6.21 8.08
CA ARG A 59 1.53 6.05 8.84
C ARG A 59 2.74 5.92 7.91
N LEU A 60 2.66 5.10 6.86
CA LEU A 60 3.76 4.90 5.91
C LEU A 60 4.12 6.23 5.21
N VAL A 61 3.12 6.95 4.71
CA VAL A 61 3.32 8.25 4.06
C VAL A 61 3.92 9.28 5.02
N ASN A 62 3.54 9.25 6.30
CA ASN A 62 4.05 10.18 7.30
C ASN A 62 5.47 9.85 7.78
N ASN A 63 5.81 8.57 7.94
CA ASN A 63 7.13 8.14 8.39
C ASN A 63 8.22 8.38 7.32
N GLU A 64 7.87 8.36 6.03
CA GLU A 64 8.77 8.81 4.96
C GLU A 64 9.07 10.33 4.99
N ASN A 65 8.39 11.12 5.85
CA ASN A 65 8.65 12.55 6.02
C ASN A 65 9.64 12.86 7.15
N GLU A 66 10.14 11.87 7.90
CA GLU A 66 11.25 12.08 8.83
C GLU A 66 12.59 12.03 8.10
N PRO A 67 13.40 13.12 8.11
CA PRO A 67 14.71 13.11 7.51
C PRO A 67 15.65 12.27 8.38
N GLY A 68 15.79 10.98 8.07
CA GLY A 68 16.72 10.09 8.79
C GLY A 68 16.52 8.59 8.61
N SER A 69 15.39 8.12 8.06
CA SER A 69 15.13 6.69 7.89
C SER A 69 15.71 6.12 6.58
N SER A 70 16.97 6.42 6.28
CA SER A 70 17.74 5.51 5.42
C SER A 70 18.02 4.27 6.24
N ASN A 71 17.43 3.13 5.86
CA ASN A 71 17.80 1.83 6.40
C ASN A 71 19.30 1.62 6.17
N MET A 72 20.09 1.87 7.21
CA MET A 72 21.40 1.29 7.40
C MET A 72 21.24 -0.23 7.38
N ASN A 73 22.18 -0.87 6.68
CA ASN A 73 22.42 -2.31 6.52
C ASN A 73 21.79 -2.94 5.27
N LEU A 74 22.66 -3.27 4.32
CA LEU A 74 23.13 -4.66 4.15
C LEU A 74 24.59 -4.59 3.66
N ALA A 75 25.51 -4.77 4.62
CA ALA A 75 26.82 -5.35 4.39
C ALA A 75 26.67 -6.87 4.24
#